data_AF-A0A350KLS7-F1
#
_entry.id   AF-A0A350KLS7-F1
#
_cell.length_a   1.000
_cell.length_b   1.000
_cell.length_c   1.000
_cell.angle_alpha   90.00
_cell.angle_beta   90.00
_cell.angle_gamma   90.00
#
_symmetry.space_group_name_H-M   'P 1'
#
loop_
_entity.id
_entity.type
_entity.pdbx_description
1 polymer ?
#
loop_
_entity_poly.entity_id
_entity_poly.type
_entity_poly.pdbx_seq_one_letter_code
_entity_poly.pdbx_strand_id
1 'polypeptide(L)'
;MPANRNKAETEFHRRRKAFVVLGGGVLIAADGFPGSHFDLLTASGFDADGARAVIENYPRGYVLDGDVYLYQGADFSVLNERNRRLAAAFLPTIRRCAGTDAAGKVFDGANAGAVGEKWTPVKEF
;
A
#
# COMPACT_ATOMS: atom_id res chain seq x y z
N MET A 1 2.94 -23.54 10.53
CA MET A 1 3.42 -22.21 10.11
C MET A 1 4.28 -21.62 11.22
N PRO A 2 5.53 -21.21 11.00
CA PRO A 2 6.39 -20.78 12.10
C PRO A 2 5.95 -19.41 12.61
N ALA A 3 5.65 -19.33 13.91
CA ALA A 3 5.12 -18.16 14.61
C ALA A 3 5.97 -16.87 14.42
N ASN A 4 7.25 -17.01 14.06
CA ASN A 4 8.17 -15.90 13.85
C ASN A 4 7.88 -15.07 12.59
N ARG A 5 7.33 -15.69 11.53
CA ARG A 5 7.04 -15.02 10.26
C ARG A 5 5.91 -14.00 10.41
N ASN A 6 4.91 -14.35 11.23
CA ASN A 6 3.76 -13.50 11.51
C ASN A 6 4.14 -12.26 12.33
N LYS A 7 5.15 -12.37 13.21
CA LYS A 7 5.59 -11.25 14.05
C LYS A 7 6.31 -10.16 13.26
N ALA A 8 7.26 -10.53 12.39
CA ALA A 8 7.99 -9.59 11.55
C ALA A 8 7.07 -8.87 10.54
N GLU A 9 6.13 -9.61 9.94
CA GLU A 9 5.11 -9.06 9.06
C GLU A 9 4.21 -8.04 9.78
N THR A 10 3.71 -8.43 10.95
CA THR A 10 2.88 -7.55 11.79
C THR A 10 3.64 -6.29 12.19
N GLU A 11 4.92 -6.40 12.55
CA GLU A 11 5.74 -5.25 12.93
C GLU A 11 5.96 -4.29 11.75
N PHE A 12 6.26 -4.83 10.56
CA PHE A 12 6.33 -4.04 9.33
C PHE A 12 5.00 -3.34 9.04
N HIS A 13 3.88 -4.04 9.16
CA HIS A 13 2.55 -3.47 8.96
C HIS A 13 2.26 -2.32 9.94
N ARG A 14 2.62 -2.46 11.22
CA ARG A 14 2.44 -1.38 12.20
C ARG A 14 3.24 -0.12 11.88
N ARG A 15 4.44 -0.29 11.32
CA ARG A 15 5.34 0.84 11.01
C ARG A 15 4.92 1.62 9.78
N ARG A 16 4.32 0.94 8.80
CA ARG A 16 3.89 1.56 7.54
C ARG A 16 2.48 2.15 7.66
N LYS A 17 2.20 3.18 6.88
CA LYS A 17 0.84 3.68 6.66
C LYS A 17 0.28 3.08 5.37
N ALA A 18 -0.49 1.99 5.47
CA ALA A 18 -1.10 1.36 4.30
C ALA A 18 -2.23 2.21 3.70
N PHE A 19 -2.38 2.18 2.38
CA PHE A 19 -3.48 2.83 1.68
C PHE A 19 -3.94 2.06 0.42
N VAL A 20 -5.16 2.34 -0.01
CA VAL A 20 -5.75 1.90 -1.28
C VAL A 20 -6.42 3.08 -1.96
N VAL A 21 -6.11 3.31 -3.23
CA VAL A 21 -6.69 4.40 -4.03
C VAL A 21 -7.88 3.87 -4.81
N LEU A 22 -9.05 4.45 -4.58
CA LEU A 22 -10.31 4.08 -5.21
C LEU A 22 -10.74 5.21 -6.16
N GLY A 23 -11.70 4.94 -7.05
CA GLY A 23 -12.17 5.93 -8.03
C GLY A 23 -12.71 7.23 -7.41
N GLY A 24 -13.22 7.18 -6.17
CA GLY A 24 -13.80 8.32 -5.46
C GLY A 24 -12.97 8.85 -4.28
N GLY A 25 -11.79 8.28 -3.98
CA GLY A 25 -11.05 8.65 -2.78
C GLY A 25 -9.87 7.73 -2.48
N VAL A 26 -9.24 7.95 -1.34
CA VAL A 26 -8.18 7.07 -0.83
C VAL A 26 -8.58 6.55 0.55
N LEU A 27 -8.53 5.24 0.72
CA LEU A 27 -8.66 4.59 2.00
C LEU A 27 -7.28 4.49 2.63
N ILE A 28 -7.09 5.04 3.82
CA ILE A 28 -5.81 5.09 4.51
C ILE A 28 -5.98 4.44 5.88
N ALA A 29 -5.07 3.54 6.22
CA ALA A 29 -5.06 2.86 7.51
C ALA A 29 -4.82 3.84 8.67
N ALA A 30 -5.33 3.51 9.85
CA ALA A 30 -4.95 4.19 11.09
C ALA A 30 -3.45 3.99 11.40
N ASP A 31 -2.87 4.86 12.22
CA ASP A 31 -1.49 4.68 12.68
C ASP A 31 -1.37 3.38 13.49
N GLY A 32 -0.30 2.62 13.26
CA GLY A 32 -0.08 1.34 13.95
C GLY A 32 -0.99 0.20 13.46
N PHE A 33 -1.66 0.34 12.32
CA PHE A 33 -2.51 -0.72 11.77
C PHE A 33 -1.69 -2.00 11.46
N PRO A 34 -1.96 -3.14 12.11
CA PRO A 34 -1.14 -4.35 11.97
C PRO A 34 -1.51 -5.20 10.75
N GLY A 35 -2.59 -4.86 10.05
CA GLY A 35 -3.17 -5.68 8.99
C GLY A 35 -2.57 -5.45 7.61
N SER A 36 -2.91 -6.37 6.72
CA SER A 36 -2.68 -6.27 5.28
C SER A 36 -3.67 -5.30 4.61
N HIS A 37 -3.49 -5.05 3.32
CA HIS A 37 -4.48 -4.30 2.53
C HIS A 37 -5.84 -5.01 2.46
N PHE A 38 -5.84 -6.34 2.51
CA PHE A 38 -7.08 -7.11 2.54
C PHE A 38 -7.84 -6.84 3.84
N ASP A 39 -7.14 -6.85 4.97
CA ASP A 39 -7.73 -6.54 6.29
C ASP A 39 -8.25 -5.10 6.36
N LEU A 40 -7.55 -4.15 5.74
CA LEU A 40 -7.99 -2.76 5.66
C LEU A 40 -9.30 -2.63 4.87
N LEU A 41 -9.41 -3.32 3.74
CA LEU A 41 -10.61 -3.31 2.90
C LEU A 41 -11.80 -3.98 3.60
N THR A 42 -11.59 -5.14 4.21
CA THR A 42 -12.67 -5.85 4.93
C THR A 42 -13.15 -5.07 6.14
N ALA A 43 -12.24 -4.48 6.92
CA ALA A 43 -12.59 -3.57 8.02
C ALA A 43 -13.35 -2.32 7.55
N SER A 44 -13.23 -1.95 6.27
CA SER A 44 -13.93 -0.82 5.66
C SER A 44 -15.26 -1.22 4.99
N GLY A 45 -15.72 -2.45 5.17
CA GLY A 45 -17.03 -2.93 4.71
C GLY A 45 -17.02 -3.64 3.36
N PHE A 46 -15.86 -3.91 2.75
CA PHE A 46 -15.79 -4.77 1.57
C PHE A 46 -15.93 -6.24 1.99
N ASP A 47 -16.69 -7.02 1.23
CA ASP A 47 -16.62 -8.46 1.34
C ASP A 47 -15.31 -9.00 0.77
N ALA A 48 -15.07 -10.31 0.93
CA ALA A 48 -13.81 -10.93 0.53
C ALA A 48 -13.56 -10.82 -0.99
N ASP A 49 -14.60 -10.91 -1.80
CA ASP A 49 -14.47 -10.89 -3.26
C ASP A 49 -14.28 -9.46 -3.78
N GLY A 50 -15.00 -8.50 -3.21
CA GLY A 50 -14.77 -7.07 -3.43
C GLY A 50 -13.35 -6.65 -3.02
N ALA A 51 -12.87 -7.11 -1.86
CA ALA A 51 -11.50 -6.81 -1.42
C ALA A 51 -10.44 -7.38 -2.38
N ARG A 52 -10.62 -8.61 -2.87
CA ARG A 52 -9.72 -9.21 -3.89
C ARG A 52 -9.79 -8.46 -5.20
N ALA A 53 -10.98 -8.12 -5.67
CA ALA A 53 -11.16 -7.36 -6.91
C ALA A 53 -10.49 -5.98 -6.82
N VAL A 54 -10.55 -5.32 -5.66
CA VAL A 54 -9.85 -4.06 -5.41
C VAL A 54 -8.33 -4.25 -5.45
N ILE A 55 -7.79 -5.24 -4.73
CA ILE A 55 -6.34 -5.54 -4.73
C ILE A 55 -5.81 -5.78 -6.14
N GLU A 56 -6.59 -6.47 -6.98
CA GLU A 56 -6.19 -6.81 -8.33
C GLU A 56 -6.24 -5.60 -9.28
N ASN A 57 -7.26 -4.75 -9.15
CA ASN A 57 -7.59 -3.76 -10.17
C ASN A 57 -7.21 -2.31 -9.83
N TYR A 58 -6.96 -1.99 -8.56
CA TYR A 58 -6.74 -0.61 -8.10
C TYR A 58 -5.33 -0.39 -7.55
N PRO A 59 -4.81 0.86 -7.63
CA PRO A 59 -3.55 1.21 -7.02
C PRO A 59 -3.65 1.08 -5.50
N ARG A 60 -2.64 0.45 -4.91
CA ARG A 60 -2.48 0.40 -3.45
C ARG A 60 -1.02 0.59 -3.09
N GLY A 61 -0.77 0.77 -1.81
CA GLY A 61 0.57 1.09 -1.39
C GLY A 61 0.72 1.31 0.09
N TYR A 62 1.89 1.79 0.47
CA TYR A 62 2.13 2.23 1.83
C TYR A 62 3.12 3.40 1.86
N VAL A 63 3.09 4.13 2.96
CA VAL A 63 4.09 5.14 3.29
C VAL A 63 4.97 4.61 4.41
N LEU A 64 6.28 4.73 4.28
CA LEU A 64 7.25 4.30 5.28
C LEU A 64 8.50 5.18 5.19
N ASP A 65 8.94 5.72 6.33
CA ASP A 65 10.15 6.55 6.44
C ASP A 65 10.15 7.74 5.46
N GLY A 66 9.00 8.36 5.21
CA GLY A 66 8.83 9.51 4.31
C GLY A 66 8.52 9.14 2.84
N ASP A 67 8.89 7.94 2.41
CA ASP A 67 8.73 7.47 1.03
C ASP A 67 7.35 6.82 0.80
N VAL A 68 6.85 6.94 -0.43
CA VAL A 68 5.59 6.33 -0.89
C VAL A 68 5.89 5.17 -1.84
N TYR A 69 5.28 4.01 -1.56
CA TYR A 69 5.41 2.80 -2.37
C TYR A 69 4.08 2.47 -3.00
N LEU A 70 4.00 2.49 -4.33
CA LEU A 70 2.81 2.19 -5.11
C LEU A 70 2.97 0.86 -5.85
N TYR A 71 1.89 0.12 -5.98
CA TYR A 71 1.80 -1.09 -6.79
C TYR A 71 0.35 -1.50 -7.03
N GLN A 72 0.14 -2.46 -7.91
CA GLN A 72 -1.16 -3.10 -8.14
C GLN A 72 -1.01 -4.62 -8.22
N GLY A 73 -2.13 -5.34 -8.18
CA GLY A 73 -2.13 -6.80 -8.31
C GLY A 73 -1.66 -7.51 -7.04
N ALA A 74 -1.89 -8.82 -7.01
CA ALA A 74 -1.32 -9.71 -6.00
C ALA A 74 0.21 -9.88 -6.14
N ASP A 75 0.76 -9.56 -7.31
CA ASP A 75 2.17 -9.66 -7.67
C ASP A 75 2.97 -8.37 -7.43
N PHE A 76 2.30 -7.31 -6.95
CA PHE A 76 2.93 -6.01 -6.64
C PHE A 76 3.56 -5.33 -7.87
N SER A 77 2.95 -5.59 -9.03
CA SER A 77 3.33 -5.01 -10.31
C SER A 77 3.29 -3.49 -10.34
N VAL A 78 4.04 -2.93 -11.29
CA VAL A 78 3.98 -1.51 -11.64
C VAL A 78 2.58 -1.11 -12.08
N LEU A 79 2.20 0.14 -11.81
CA LEU A 79 0.89 0.65 -12.17
C LEU A 79 0.74 0.76 -13.70
N ASN A 80 -0.39 0.25 -14.20
CA ASN A 80 -0.84 0.55 -15.56
C ASN A 80 -1.20 2.05 -15.68
N GLU A 81 -1.39 2.53 -16.91
CA GLU A 81 -1.59 3.96 -17.16
C GLU A 81 -2.79 4.56 -16.41
N ARG A 82 -3.92 3.83 -16.37
CA ARG A 82 -5.12 4.26 -15.64
C ARG A 82 -4.82 4.42 -14.15
N ASN A 83 -4.21 3.42 -13.54
CA ASN A 83 -3.91 3.40 -12.11
C ASN A 83 -2.81 4.40 -11.76
N ARG A 84 -1.85 4.64 -12.65
CA ARG A 84 -0.84 5.70 -12.52
C ARG A 84 -1.49 7.08 -12.43
N ARG A 85 -2.41 7.41 -13.35
CA ARG A 85 -3.15 8.68 -13.31
C ARG A 85 -3.97 8.82 -12.03
N LEU A 86 -4.65 7.74 -11.62
CA LEU A 86 -5.46 7.74 -10.41
C LEU A 86 -4.58 7.95 -9.16
N ALA A 87 -3.49 7.21 -9.02
CA ALA A 87 -2.55 7.36 -7.90
C ALA A 87 -1.97 8.79 -7.85
N ALA A 88 -1.54 9.33 -9.01
CA ALA A 88 -1.00 10.69 -9.09
C ALA A 88 -1.97 11.75 -8.57
N ALA A 89 -3.26 11.63 -8.87
CA ALA A 89 -4.29 12.55 -8.40
C ALA A 89 -4.45 12.53 -6.86
N PHE A 90 -4.17 11.41 -6.20
CA PHE A 90 -4.33 11.24 -4.76
C PHE A 90 -3.02 11.32 -3.96
N LEU A 91 -1.85 11.38 -4.61
CA LEU A 91 -0.55 11.51 -3.95
C LEU A 91 -0.49 12.67 -2.93
N PRO A 92 -0.99 13.88 -3.23
CA PRO A 92 -1.00 14.97 -2.24
C PRO A 92 -1.80 14.62 -0.97
N THR A 93 -2.94 13.95 -1.13
CA THR A 93 -3.77 13.48 0.00
C THR A 93 -3.06 12.40 0.80
N ILE A 94 -2.42 11.44 0.12
CA ILE A 94 -1.65 10.36 0.76
C ILE A 94 -0.54 10.96 1.63
N ARG A 95 0.28 11.86 1.09
CA ARG A 95 1.38 12.50 1.84
C ARG A 95 0.87 13.26 3.05
N ARG A 96 -0.16 14.09 2.87
CA ARG A 96 -0.76 14.87 3.96
C ARG A 96 -1.28 13.97 5.09
N CYS A 97 -2.02 12.92 4.74
CA CYS A 97 -2.63 12.02 5.72
C CYS A 97 -1.62 11.04 6.36
N ALA A 98 -0.52 10.75 5.68
CA ALA A 98 0.58 9.97 6.24
C ALA A 98 1.59 10.83 7.04
N GLY A 99 1.40 12.15 7.09
CA GLY A 99 2.29 13.07 7.79
C GLY A 99 3.69 13.16 7.17
N THR A 100 3.81 12.93 5.86
CA THR A 100 5.10 13.02 5.16
C THR A 100 5.27 14.33 4.42
N ASP A 101 6.53 14.79 4.38
CA ASP A 101 6.89 15.96 3.61
C ASP A 101 6.89 15.68 2.09
N ALA A 102 7.01 16.75 1.29
CA ALA A 102 7.09 16.63 -0.16
C ALA A 102 8.44 16.07 -0.66
N ALA A 103 9.44 15.86 0.21
CA ALA A 103 10.80 15.48 -0.16
C ALA A 103 10.99 13.96 -0.30
N GLY A 104 10.17 13.17 0.38
CA GLY A 104 10.17 11.70 0.23
C GLY A 104 9.93 11.27 -1.22
N LYS A 105 10.55 10.16 -1.63
CA LYS A 105 10.45 9.62 -2.98
C LYS A 105 9.15 8.86 -3.19
N VAL A 106 8.75 8.71 -4.45
CA VAL A 106 7.62 7.87 -4.83
C VAL A 106 8.13 6.75 -5.71
N PHE A 107 7.78 5.53 -5.37
CA PHE A 107 8.20 4.32 -6.08
C PHE A 107 7.00 3.58 -6.68
N ASP A 108 7.23 2.89 -7.78
CA ASP A 108 6.22 2.16 -8.55
C ASP A 108 6.67 0.71 -8.77
N GLY A 109 5.85 -0.23 -8.32
CA GLY A 109 6.12 -1.66 -8.30
C GLY A 109 7.11 -2.06 -7.21
N ALA A 110 7.02 -3.31 -6.76
CA ALA A 110 7.96 -3.87 -5.78
C ALA A 110 8.31 -5.32 -6.11
N ASN A 111 9.59 -5.66 -6.00
CA ASN A 111 10.03 -7.05 -6.03
C ASN A 111 9.87 -7.66 -4.65
N ALA A 112 8.98 -8.66 -4.53
CA ALA A 112 8.72 -9.32 -3.26
C ALA A 112 10.01 -9.91 -2.65
N GLY A 113 10.39 -9.40 -1.48
CA GLY A 113 11.54 -9.87 -0.72
C GLY A 113 11.13 -10.82 0.42
N ALA A 114 11.93 -10.87 1.47
CA ALA A 114 11.54 -11.58 2.68
C ALA A 114 10.31 -10.92 3.34
N VAL A 115 9.50 -11.73 4.00
CA VAL A 115 8.32 -11.27 4.75
C VAL A 115 8.79 -10.40 5.92
N GLY A 116 8.22 -9.19 6.04
CA GLY A 116 8.58 -8.22 7.08
C GLY A 116 9.70 -7.25 6.71
N GLU A 117 10.32 -7.40 5.53
CA GLU A 117 11.33 -6.47 5.03
C GLU A 117 10.74 -5.43 4.08
N LYS A 118 11.44 -4.30 3.96
CA LYS A 118 11.17 -3.30 2.93
C LYS A 118 11.53 -3.89 1.57
N TRP A 119 10.55 -4.03 0.70
CA TRP A 119 10.76 -4.62 -0.62
C TRP A 119 11.40 -3.63 -1.58
N THR A 120 12.27 -4.15 -2.47
CA THR A 120 13.01 -3.33 -3.42
C THR A 120 12.07 -2.78 -4.48
N PRO A 121 11.96 -1.46 -4.64
CA PRO A 121 11.11 -0.87 -5.66
C PRO A 121 11.64 -1.18 -7.06
N VAL A 122 10.74 -1.32 -8.04
CA VAL A 122 11.12 -1.56 -9.43
C VAL A 122 11.67 -0.29 -10.07
N LYS A 123 11.01 0.85 -9.83
CA LYS A 123 11.43 2.17 -10.33
C LYS A 123 10.89 3.31 -9.47
N GLU A 124 11.44 4.50 -9.68
CA GLU A 124 10.83 5.76 -9.23
C GLU A 124 9.59 6.05 -10.11
N PHE A 125 8.52 6.58 -9.50
CA PHE A 125 7.18 6.70 -10.09
C PHE A 125 7.07 7.77 -11.18
#